data_AF-A0A9E6E1H0-F1
#
_entry.id   AF-A0A9E6E1H0-F1
#
_cell.length_a   1.000
_cell.length_b   1.000
_cell.length_c   1.000
_cell.angle_alpha   90.00
_cell.angle_beta   90.00
_cell.angle_gamma   90.00
#
_symmetry.space_group_name_H-M   'P 1'
#
loop_
_entity.id
_entity.type
_entity.pdbx_description
1 polymer ?
#
loop_
_entity_poly.entity_id
_entity_poly.type
_entity_poly.pdbx_seq_one_letter_code
_entity_poly.pdbx_strand_id
1 'polypeptide(L)'
;MALLITDKCINCDMCDPECPNGAITMGDTIFEIDPDLCTECKGHYEQPTCQSVCPITKCIITDPNHVETEEQLLEKFVIIQGLA
;
A
#
# COMPACT_ATOMS: atom_id res chain seq x y z
N MET A 1 0.35 -9.51 -1.04
CA MET A 1 1.70 -8.95 -1.20
C MET A 1 1.65 -7.50 -0.76
N ALA A 2 2.52 -7.03 0.12
CA ALA A 2 2.58 -5.59 0.32
C ALA A 2 3.01 -4.88 -0.98
N LEU A 3 2.64 -3.61 -1.12
CA LEU A 3 3.15 -2.76 -2.18
C LEU A 3 4.40 -2.01 -1.70
N LEU A 4 5.25 -1.62 -2.65
CA LEU A 4 6.49 -0.89 -2.43
C LEU A 4 6.52 0.36 -3.32
N ILE A 5 6.83 1.51 -2.72
CA ILE A 5 7.14 2.73 -3.46
C ILE A 5 8.62 2.71 -3.84
N THR A 6 8.91 2.93 -5.12
CA THR A 6 10.29 2.94 -5.65
C THR A 6 10.91 4.34 -5.62
N ASP A 7 12.20 4.40 -5.93
CA ASP A 7 13.00 5.63 -6.12
C ASP A 7 12.46 6.61 -7.18
N LYS A 8 11.45 6.20 -7.96
CA LYS A 8 10.72 7.05 -8.89
C LYS A 8 9.73 7.99 -8.24
N CYS A 9 9.51 7.87 -6.93
CA CYS A 9 8.63 8.77 -6.20
C CYS A 9 9.11 10.20 -6.30
N ILE A 10 8.17 11.12 -6.55
CA ILE A 10 8.43 12.56 -6.68
C ILE A 10 7.84 13.38 -5.53
N ASN A 11 7.42 12.71 -4.43
CA ASN A 11 6.84 13.35 -3.25
C ASN A 11 5.67 14.29 -3.57
N CYS A 12 4.70 13.80 -4.35
CA CYS A 12 3.53 14.56 -4.79
C CYS A 12 2.33 14.48 -3.83
N ASP A 13 2.45 13.76 -2.72
CA ASP A 13 1.44 13.60 -1.65
C ASP A 13 0.08 13.02 -2.08
N MET A 14 -0.05 12.50 -3.29
CA MET A 14 -1.34 11.98 -3.80
C MET A 14 -1.74 10.63 -3.24
N CYS A 15 -0.78 9.76 -2.90
CA CYS A 15 -1.07 8.38 -2.50
C CYS A 15 -1.40 8.22 -1.01
N ASP A 16 -0.82 9.04 -0.13
CA ASP A 16 -1.03 9.01 1.31
C ASP A 16 -2.51 9.09 1.73
N PRO A 17 -3.29 10.13 1.33
CA PRO A 17 -4.68 10.26 1.75
C PRO A 17 -5.62 9.17 1.19
N GLU A 18 -5.17 8.42 0.18
CA GLU A 18 -5.95 7.39 -0.49
C GLU A 18 -5.79 6.00 0.14
N CYS A 19 -4.85 5.83 1.08
CA CYS A 19 -4.62 4.56 1.74
C CYS A 19 -5.65 4.33 2.86
N PRO A 20 -6.56 3.33 2.75
CA PRO A 20 -7.61 3.13 3.76
C PRO A 20 -7.06 2.66 5.12
N ASN A 21 -5.86 2.07 5.14
CA ASN A 21 -5.20 1.59 6.35
C ASN A 21 -4.15 2.57 6.89
N GLY A 22 -3.94 3.72 6.24
CA GLY A 22 -2.86 4.65 6.61
C GLY A 22 -1.46 4.02 6.50
N ALA A 23 -1.26 3.09 5.57
CA ALA A 23 0.00 2.37 5.39
C ALA A 23 1.10 3.20 4.72
N ILE A 24 0.78 4.37 4.18
CA ILE A 24 1.70 5.20 3.40
C ILE A 24 2.13 6.38 4.27
N THR A 25 3.44 6.62 4.39
CA THR A 25 3.97 7.76 5.16
C THR A 25 5.20 8.34 4.47
N MET A 26 5.54 9.59 4.81
CA MET A 26 6.78 10.22 4.33
C MET A 26 7.99 9.62 5.07
N GLY A 27 8.85 8.92 4.33
CA GLY A 27 10.13 8.40 4.83
C GLY A 27 11.24 9.45 4.77
N ASP A 28 12.49 8.97 4.77
CA ASP A 28 13.67 9.86 4.81
C ASP A 28 13.85 10.68 3.52
N THR A 29 13.47 10.10 2.38
CA THR A 29 13.70 10.70 1.05
C THR A 29 12.47 10.65 0.15
N ILE A 30 11.71 9.57 0.26
CA ILE A 30 10.50 9.32 -0.52
C ILE A 30 9.39 8.81 0.40
N PHE A 31 8.17 8.79 -0.10
CA PHE A 31 7.09 8.03 0.55
C PHE A 31 7.44 6.55 0.64
N GLU A 32 7.06 5.94 1.77
CA GLU A 32 7.27 4.53 2.08
C GLU A 32 5.94 3.87 2.44
N ILE A 33 5.84 2.56 2.20
CA ILE A 33 4.67 1.75 2.53
C ILE A 33 5.05 0.82 3.67
N ASP A 34 4.31 0.88 4.78
CA ASP A 34 4.39 -0.09 5.85
C ASP A 34 3.74 -1.42 5.39
N PRO A 35 4.52 -2.50 5.24
CA PRO A 35 4.00 -3.79 4.80
C PRO A 35 3.02 -4.41 5.81
N ASP A 36 3.11 -4.07 7.10
CA ASP A 36 2.21 -4.60 8.13
C ASP A 36 0.80 -4.00 8.04
N LEU A 37 0.67 -2.83 7.40
CA LEU A 37 -0.61 -2.15 7.17
C LEU A 37 -1.11 -2.28 5.72
N CYS A 38 -0.25 -2.67 4.79
CA CYS A 38 -0.63 -2.81 3.38
C CYS A 38 -1.43 -4.10 3.14
N THR A 39 -2.69 -3.97 2.70
CA THR A 39 -3.54 -5.10 2.31
C THR A 39 -3.76 -5.20 0.80
N GLU A 40 -2.97 -4.50 -0.03
CA GLU A 40 -3.28 -4.25 -1.46
C GLU A 40 -4.68 -3.67 -1.69
N CYS A 41 -5.21 -2.95 -0.70
CA CYS A 41 -6.61 -2.52 -0.65
C CYS A 41 -7.66 -3.65 -0.61
N LYS A 42 -7.25 -4.93 -0.50
CA LYS A 42 -8.19 -6.04 -0.30
C LYS A 42 -9.00 -5.82 0.98
N GLY A 43 -10.29 -6.14 0.90
CA GLY A 43 -11.29 -5.82 1.93
C GLY A 43 -11.94 -4.44 1.78
N HIS A 44 -11.29 -3.49 1.08
CA HIS A 44 -11.82 -2.15 0.83
C HIS A 44 -12.20 -1.90 -0.62
N TYR A 45 -11.30 -2.25 -1.56
CA TYR A 45 -11.41 -1.98 -2.99
C TYR A 45 -10.92 -3.18 -3.81
N GLU A 46 -11.31 -3.25 -5.08
CA GLU A 46 -10.83 -4.32 -5.99
C GLU A 46 -9.39 -4.10 -6.45
N GLN A 47 -8.96 -2.84 -6.51
CA GLN A 47 -7.64 -2.43 -6.99
C GLN A 47 -6.96 -1.47 -6.00
N PRO A 48 -5.61 -1.43 -5.96
CA PRO A 48 -4.89 -0.50 -5.10
C PRO A 48 -5.08 0.96 -5.52
N THR A 49 -5.73 1.75 -4.67
CA THR A 49 -6.00 3.18 -4.90
C THR A 49 -4.73 3.99 -5.09
N CYS A 50 -3.70 3.72 -4.28
CA CYS A 50 -2.38 4.37 -4.39
C CYS A 50 -1.76 4.22 -5.79
N GLN A 51 -1.94 3.08 -6.47
CA GLN A 51 -1.48 2.88 -7.84
C GLN A 51 -2.32 3.65 -8.85
N SER A 52 -3.62 3.83 -8.61
CA SER A 52 -4.53 4.56 -9.49
C SER A 52 -4.27 6.08 -9.48
N VAL A 53 -3.84 6.64 -8.35
CA VAL A 53 -3.59 8.09 -8.20
C VAL A 53 -2.14 8.49 -8.47
N CYS A 54 -1.20 7.54 -8.47
CA CYS A 54 0.20 7.87 -8.68
C CYS A 54 0.44 8.38 -10.12
N PRO A 55 0.96 9.61 -10.30
CA PRO A 55 1.17 10.17 -11.64
C PRO A 55 2.36 9.54 -12.37
N ILE A 56 3.18 8.75 -11.68
CA ILE A 56 4.39 8.13 -12.21
C ILE A 56 4.17 6.64 -12.48
N THR A 57 4.28 6.25 -13.75
CA THR A 57 4.12 4.87 -14.19
C THR A 57 5.10 3.92 -13.51
N LYS A 58 4.57 2.84 -12.92
CA LYS A 58 5.36 1.84 -12.18
C LYS A 58 6.25 2.45 -11.07
N CYS A 59 5.76 3.49 -10.39
CA CYS A 59 6.38 3.98 -9.16
C CYS A 59 6.03 3.08 -7.97
N ILE A 60 4.77 2.62 -7.89
CA ILE A 60 4.30 1.69 -6.85
C ILE A 60 4.19 0.29 -7.47
N ILE A 61 4.98 -0.65 -6.95
CA ILE A 61 5.08 -2.03 -7.44
C ILE A 61 4.74 -3.04 -6.32
N THR A 62 4.57 -4.30 -6.67
CA THR A 62 4.50 -5.39 -5.68
C THR A 62 5.86 -5.53 -4.97
N ASP A 63 5.87 -5.59 -3.64
CA ASP A 63 7.08 -5.83 -2.88
C ASP A 63 7.53 -7.30 -3.02
N PRO A 64 8.72 -7.59 -3.59
CA PRO A 64 9.23 -8.95 -3.71
C PRO A 64 9.59 -9.60 -2.37
N ASN A 65 9.80 -8.83 -1.31
CA ASN A 65 10.15 -9.33 0.02
C ASN A 65 8.92 -9.64 0.88
N HIS A 66 7.76 -9.08 0.53
CA HIS A 66 6.50 -9.24 1.28
C HIS A 66 5.44 -9.85 0.37
N VAL A 67 5.70 -11.08 -0.10
CA VAL A 67 4.75 -11.84 -0.92
C VAL A 67 3.69 -12.47 -0.01
N GLU A 68 2.42 -12.14 -0.24
CA GLU A 68 1.30 -12.64 0.56
C GLU A 68 0.16 -13.06 -0.36
N THR A 69 -0.56 -14.11 0.02
CA THR A 69 -1.76 -14.59 -0.67
C THR A 69 -2.96 -13.68 -0.39
N GLU A 70 -4.02 -13.81 -1.19
CA GLU A 70 -5.27 -13.09 -0.97
C GLU A 70 -5.88 -13.38 0.41
N GLU A 71 -5.82 -14.63 0.87
CA GLU A 71 -6.29 -15.02 2.20
C GLU A 71 -5.51 -14.30 3.31
N GLN A 72 -4.18 -14.25 3.21
CA GLN A 72 -3.33 -13.53 4.17
C GLN A 72 -3.63 -12.02 4.20
N LEU A 73 -3.89 -11.41 3.05
CA LEU A 73 -4.27 -9.99 2.97
C LEU A 73 -5.62 -9.72 3.62
N LEU A 74 -6.58 -10.64 3.47
CA LEU A 74 -7.91 -10.54 4.09
C LEU A 74 -7.84 -10.76 5.60
N GLU A 75 -7.04 -11.72 6.08
CA GLU A 75 -6.78 -11.90 7.51
C GLU A 75 -6.15 -10.64 8.13
N LYS A 76 -5.15 -10.05 7.46
CA LYS A 76 -4.55 -8.78 7.86
C LYS A 76 -5.58 -7.66 7.93
N PHE A 77 -6.45 -7.53 6.92
CA PHE A 77 -7.55 -6.57 6.92
C PHE A 77 -8.46 -6.75 8.16
N VAL A 78 -8.87 -7.98 8.48
CA VAL A 78 -9.70 -8.27 9.66
C VAL A 78 -9.02 -7.83 10.96
N ILE A 79 -7.71 -8.06 11.08
CA ILE A 79 -6.92 -7.64 12.25
C ILE A 79 -6.85 -6.11 12.34
N ILE A 80 -6.50 -5.43 11.24
CA ILE A 80 -6.36 -3.95 11.21
C ILE A 80 -7.69 -3.28 11.56
N GLN A 81 -8.80 -3.79 11.06
CA GLN A 81 -10.14 -3.20 11.29
C GLN A 81 -10.77 -3.62 12.63
N GLY A 82 -10.08 -4.43 13.44
CA GLY A 82 -10.59 -4.88 14.74
C GLY A 82 -11.82 -5.78 14.63
N LEU A 83 -11.91 -6.56 13.56
CA LEU A 83 -13.00 -7.50 13.29
C LEU A 83 -12.69 -8.94 13.77
N ALA A 84 -11.48 -9.17 14.30
CA ALA A 84 -11.02 -10.42 14.90
C ALA A 84 -11.42 -10.55 16.38
#